data_AF-A0A6B1KSQ0-F1
#
_entry.id   AF-A0A6B1KSQ0-F1
#
_cell.length_a   1.000
_cell.length_b   1.000
_cell.length_c   1.000
_cell.angle_alpha   90.00
_cell.angle_beta   90.00
_cell.angle_gamma   90.00
#
_symmetry.space_group_name_H-M   'P 1'
#
loop_
_entity.id
_entity.type
_entity.pdbx_description
1 polymer ?
#
loop_
_entity_poly.entity_id
_entity_poly.type
_entity_poly.pdbx_seq_one_letter_code
_entity_poly.pdbx_strand_id
1 'polypeptide(L)'
;MSPELISILVLVVVFVIATTRSVNMGALAFAAAFGVGGLVADLDADGIFAGFPGDLFVVLVGVTYLFAIARANGTTDWLVHAAVRLVRGRVALIPWVMFALTGALTAIGAVSPAAVAIVAPIALSFAARYGISPLLMGAMVVHGAQAGGFSPISIYGSIVNGIVEREKLPGDEVVLFLSSLAANLVIAGVVFIVCGGLKLWARGAVDEGDGDMAAGSRAAGAMGVPPAGA
;
A
#
# COMPACT_ATOMS: atom_id res chain seq x y z
N MET A 1 -3.34 -35.20 -17.97
CA MET A 1 -2.77 -33.83 -17.93
C MET A 1 -1.49 -33.90 -17.15
N SER A 2 -0.50 -33.07 -17.48
CA SER A 2 0.76 -33.09 -16.72
C SER A 2 0.51 -32.58 -15.28
N PRO A 3 1.27 -33.04 -14.27
CA PRO A 3 1.10 -32.60 -12.88
C PRO A 3 1.17 -31.08 -12.70
N GLU A 4 1.93 -30.39 -13.56
CA GLU A 4 2.08 -28.94 -13.56
C GLU A 4 0.77 -28.25 -13.98
N LEU A 5 0.10 -28.75 -15.02
CA LEU A 5 -1.20 -28.22 -15.47
C LEU A 5 -2.29 -28.43 -14.43
N ILE A 6 -2.27 -29.58 -13.74
CA ILE A 6 -3.21 -29.87 -12.66
C ILE A 6 -2.96 -28.91 -11.49
N SER A 7 -1.69 -28.70 -11.12
CA SER A 7 -1.30 -27.72 -10.08
C SER A 7 -1.77 -26.30 -10.43
N ILE A 8 -1.59 -25.85 -11.67
CA ILE A 8 -2.06 -24.54 -12.13
C ILE A 8 -3.59 -24.44 -12.04
N LEU A 9 -4.32 -25.47 -12.47
CA LEU A 9 -5.79 -25.47 -12.41
C LEU A 9 -6.29 -25.44 -10.96
N VAL A 10 -5.67 -26.21 -10.08
CA VAL A 10 -5.99 -26.20 -8.64
C VAL A 10 -5.69 -24.82 -8.03
N LEU A 11 -4.57 -24.19 -8.39
CA LEU A 11 -4.25 -22.83 -7.95
C LEU A 11 -5.32 -21.82 -8.39
N VAL A 12 -5.80 -21.90 -9.64
CA VAL A 12 -6.92 -21.07 -10.12
C VAL A 12 -8.18 -21.28 -9.27
N VAL A 13 -8.52 -22.53 -8.95
CA VAL A 13 -9.67 -22.85 -8.09
C VAL A 13 -9.49 -22.27 -6.69
N VAL A 14 -8.30 -22.38 -6.10
CA VAL A 14 -7.95 -21.79 -4.79
C VAL A 14 -8.18 -20.28 -4.82
N PHE A 15 -7.71 -19.58 -5.86
CA PHE A 15 -7.93 -18.14 -6.02
C PHE A 15 -9.43 -17.81 -6.08
N VAL A 16 -10.20 -18.50 -6.92
CA VAL A 16 -11.64 -18.26 -7.08
C VAL A 16 -12.38 -18.45 -5.76
N ILE A 17 -12.09 -19.53 -5.03
CA ILE A 17 -12.71 -19.81 -3.73
C ILE A 17 -12.31 -18.75 -2.70
N ALA A 18 -11.01 -18.45 -2.58
CA ALA A 18 -10.52 -17.50 -1.60
C ALA A 18 -11.10 -16.09 -1.81
N THR A 19 -11.18 -15.64 -3.07
CA THR A 19 -11.73 -14.33 -3.42
C THR A 19 -13.25 -14.25 -3.24
N THR A 20 -14.00 -15.32 -3.56
CA THR A 20 -15.48 -15.31 -3.46
C THR A 20 -16.01 -15.62 -2.06
N ARG A 21 -15.27 -16.37 -1.25
CA ARG A 21 -15.69 -16.82 0.09
C ARG A 21 -14.96 -16.12 1.23
N SER A 22 -14.04 -15.19 0.95
CA SER A 22 -13.24 -14.47 1.95
C SER A 22 -12.51 -15.39 2.93
N VAL A 23 -12.08 -16.57 2.46
CA VAL A 23 -11.31 -17.54 3.26
C VAL A 23 -9.81 -17.30 3.11
N ASN A 24 -9.01 -17.76 4.09
CA ASN A 24 -7.56 -17.61 4.05
C ASN A 24 -6.96 -18.39 2.88
N MET A 25 -6.49 -17.66 1.87
CA MET A 25 -5.92 -18.22 0.65
C MET A 25 -4.69 -19.08 0.90
N GLY A 26 -3.83 -18.70 1.85
CA GLY A 26 -2.61 -19.45 2.20
C GLY A 26 -2.93 -20.80 2.83
N ALA A 27 -3.86 -20.84 3.79
CA ALA A 27 -4.32 -22.09 4.40
C ALA A 27 -4.97 -23.04 3.38
N LEU A 28 -5.78 -22.48 2.47
CA LEU A 28 -6.41 -23.24 1.39
C LEU A 28 -5.37 -23.78 0.40
N ALA A 29 -4.41 -22.96 0.00
CA ALA A 29 -3.31 -23.35 -0.89
C ALA A 29 -2.43 -24.44 -0.26
N PHE A 30 -2.16 -24.34 1.05
CA PHE A 30 -1.38 -25.33 1.78
C PHE A 30 -2.11 -26.69 1.82
N ALA A 31 -3.40 -26.71 2.13
CA ALA A 31 -4.20 -27.94 2.07
C ALA A 31 -4.27 -28.52 0.65
N ALA A 32 -4.42 -27.65 -0.36
CA ALA A 32 -4.42 -28.05 -1.76
C ALA A 32 -3.07 -28.65 -2.20
N ALA A 33 -1.95 -28.14 -1.69
CA ALA A 33 -0.62 -28.69 -1.96
C ALA A 33 -0.49 -30.13 -1.47
N PHE A 34 -1.07 -30.48 -0.31
CA PHE A 34 -1.13 -31.87 0.16
C PHE A 34 -2.02 -32.75 -0.75
N GLY A 35 -3.16 -32.21 -1.19
CA GLY A 35 -4.05 -32.92 -2.11
C GLY A 35 -3.38 -33.23 -3.46
N VAL A 36 -2.78 -32.22 -4.09
CA VAL A 36 -2.12 -32.39 -5.40
C VAL A 36 -0.81 -33.14 -5.27
N GLY A 37 0.04 -32.78 -4.30
CA GLY A 37 1.33 -33.41 -4.06
C GLY A 37 1.20 -34.92 -3.80
N GLY A 38 0.28 -35.33 -2.93
CA GLY A 38 0.09 -36.74 -2.59
C GLY A 38 -0.69 -37.53 -3.65
N LEU A 39 -1.77 -36.98 -4.21
CA LEU A 39 -2.65 -37.76 -5.10
C LEU A 39 -2.25 -37.72 -6.57
N VAL A 40 -1.47 -36.72 -6.99
CA VAL A 40 -1.15 -36.47 -8.42
C VAL A 40 0.34 -36.53 -8.68
N ALA A 41 1.16 -36.03 -7.74
CA ALA A 41 2.62 -35.97 -7.91
C ALA A 41 3.39 -37.09 -7.19
N ASP A 42 2.68 -38.01 -6.50
CA ASP A 42 3.26 -39.14 -5.74
C ASP A 42 4.34 -38.71 -4.72
N LEU A 43 4.17 -37.51 -4.15
CA LEU A 43 5.05 -36.98 -3.12
C LEU A 43 4.57 -37.43 -1.73
N ASP A 44 5.51 -37.82 -0.89
CA ASP A 44 5.27 -38.00 0.54
C ASP A 44 5.19 -36.65 1.26
N ALA A 45 4.80 -36.67 2.54
CA ALA A 45 4.65 -35.45 3.33
C ALA A 45 5.94 -34.62 3.35
N ASP A 46 7.10 -35.27 3.49
CA ASP A 46 8.40 -34.62 3.53
C ASP A 46 8.74 -33.94 2.20
N GLY A 47 8.44 -34.58 1.07
CA GLY A 47 8.58 -33.98 -0.26
C GLY A 47 7.69 -32.75 -0.46
N ILE A 48 6.47 -32.77 0.07
CA ILE A 48 5.56 -31.60 0.03
C ILE A 48 6.08 -30.48 0.95
N PHE A 49 6.56 -30.82 2.15
CA PHE A 49 7.14 -29.85 3.08
C PHE A 49 8.42 -29.23 2.57
N ALA A 50 9.26 -29.95 1.83
CA ALA A 50 10.42 -29.39 1.14
C ALA A 50 10.02 -28.29 0.13
N GLY A 51 8.79 -28.35 -0.38
CA GLY A 51 8.17 -27.29 -1.20
C GLY A 51 7.88 -25.99 -0.44
N PHE A 52 7.71 -26.03 0.88
CA PHE A 52 7.31 -24.87 1.67
C PHE A 52 8.51 -23.97 2.05
N PRO A 53 8.49 -22.66 1.72
CA PRO A 53 9.60 -21.76 2.00
C PRO A 53 9.53 -21.26 3.46
N GLY A 54 10.00 -22.08 4.39
CA GLY A 54 9.88 -21.81 5.84
C GLY A 54 10.68 -20.60 6.31
N ASP A 55 11.85 -20.36 5.73
CA ASP A 55 12.68 -19.18 5.93
C ASP A 55 11.95 -17.89 5.49
N LEU A 56 11.38 -17.88 4.29
CA LEU A 56 10.56 -16.77 3.80
C LEU A 56 9.36 -16.51 4.71
N PHE A 57 8.70 -17.58 5.17
CA PHE A 57 7.59 -17.47 6.12
C PHE A 57 8.02 -16.76 7.41
N VAL A 58 9.15 -17.14 7.99
CA VAL A 58 9.68 -16.50 9.22
C VAL A 58 10.02 -15.03 8.98
N VAL A 59 10.66 -14.69 7.86
CA VAL A 59 10.95 -13.29 7.48
C VAL A 59 9.66 -12.49 7.37
N LEU A 60 8.67 -13.02 6.65
CA LEU A 60 7.38 -12.37 6.45
C LEU A 60 6.65 -12.12 7.78
N VAL A 61 6.61 -13.13 8.67
CA VAL A 61 6.02 -12.99 10.00
C VAL A 61 6.75 -11.94 10.82
N GLY A 62 8.08 -11.94 10.83
CA GLY A 62 8.90 -10.99 11.59
C GLY A 62 8.67 -9.54 11.16
N VAL A 63 8.73 -9.27 9.85
CA VAL A 63 8.52 -7.93 9.29
C VAL A 63 7.08 -7.45 9.53
N THR A 64 6.10 -8.32 9.31
CA THR A 64 4.69 -8.00 9.57
C THR A 64 4.46 -7.68 11.05
N TYR A 65 5.07 -8.45 11.96
CA TYR A 65 4.98 -8.25 13.40
C TYR A 65 5.64 -6.94 13.85
N LEU A 66 6.82 -6.61 13.33
CA LEU A 66 7.48 -5.32 13.59
C LEU A 66 6.57 -4.14 13.22
N PHE A 67 5.96 -4.18 12.03
CA PHE A 67 5.05 -3.13 11.60
C PHE A 67 3.75 -3.11 12.42
N ALA A 68 3.24 -4.28 12.83
CA ALA A 68 2.10 -4.35 13.72
C ALA A 68 2.37 -3.65 15.07
N ILE A 69 3.57 -3.80 15.65
CA ILE A 69 3.98 -3.07 16.85
C ILE A 69 4.06 -1.56 16.57
N ALA A 70 4.72 -1.16 15.48
CA ALA A 70 4.86 0.25 15.11
C ALA A 70 3.52 0.95 14.81
N ARG A 71 2.50 0.18 14.40
CA ARG A 71 1.13 0.65 14.26
C ARG A 71 0.41 0.70 15.61
N ALA A 72 0.52 -0.36 16.42
CA ALA A 72 -0.15 -0.45 17.71
C ALA A 72 0.33 0.62 18.71
N ASN A 73 1.60 1.03 18.63
CA ASN A 73 2.16 2.06 19.50
C ASN A 73 2.04 3.49 18.94
N GLY A 74 1.41 3.69 17.77
CA GLY A 74 1.19 5.00 17.15
C GLY A 74 2.43 5.62 16.46
N THR A 75 3.54 4.89 16.34
CA THR A 75 4.75 5.37 15.64
C THR A 75 4.46 5.69 14.18
N THR A 76 3.65 4.85 13.54
CA THR A 76 3.20 5.06 12.15
C THR A 76 2.38 6.34 12.02
N ASP A 77 1.41 6.56 12.91
CA ASP A 77 0.60 7.77 12.93
C ASP A 77 1.46 9.02 13.17
N TRP A 78 2.41 8.95 14.10
CA TRP A 78 3.36 10.04 14.35
C TRP A 78 4.19 10.38 13.11
N LEU A 79 4.72 9.36 12.40
CA LEU A 79 5.50 9.56 11.17
C LEU A 79 4.67 10.26 10.09
N VAL A 80 3.42 9.84 9.93
CA VAL A 80 2.46 10.47 8.99
C VAL A 80 2.24 11.94 9.35
N HIS A 81 1.98 12.26 10.62
CA HIS A 81 1.80 13.65 11.07
C HIS A 81 3.06 14.50 10.90
N ALA A 82 4.24 13.94 11.16
CA ALA A 82 5.51 14.62 10.97
C ALA A 82 5.77 14.92 9.48
N ALA A 83 5.53 13.95 8.59
CA ALA A 83 5.67 14.12 7.15
C ALA A 83 4.70 15.19 6.60
N VAL A 84 3.48 15.24 7.12
CA VAL A 84 2.49 16.28 6.78
C VAL A 84 2.98 17.67 7.17
N ARG A 85 3.56 17.84 8.36
CA ARG A 85 4.11 19.15 8.80
C ARG A 85 5.24 19.65 7.90
N LEU A 86 5.92 18.75 7.18
CA LEU A 86 6.99 19.12 6.25
C LEU A 86 6.49 19.86 4.99
N VAL A 87 5.19 19.82 4.68
CA VAL A 87 4.62 20.42 3.47
C VAL A 87 4.68 21.96 3.48
N ARG A 88 4.69 22.60 4.67
CA ARG A 88 4.95 24.05 4.87
C ARG A 88 4.24 24.98 3.87
N GLY A 89 2.92 24.81 3.71
CA GLY A 89 2.08 25.66 2.84
C GLY A 89 2.18 25.42 1.33
N ARG A 90 3.05 24.52 0.83
CA ARG A 90 3.19 24.24 -0.60
C ARG A 90 2.20 23.18 -1.08
N VAL A 91 1.00 23.63 -1.47
CA VAL A 91 -0.13 22.77 -1.85
C VAL A 91 0.24 21.75 -2.95
N ALA A 92 1.06 22.14 -3.92
CA ALA A 92 1.49 21.25 -5.01
C ALA A 92 2.35 20.06 -4.56
N LEU A 93 3.02 20.15 -3.39
CA LEU A 93 3.84 19.07 -2.85
C LEU A 93 3.03 18.03 -2.08
N ILE A 94 1.80 18.36 -1.65
CA ILE A 94 0.98 17.45 -0.83
C ILE A 94 0.83 16.07 -1.46
N PRO A 95 0.44 15.92 -2.74
CA PRO A 95 0.24 14.59 -3.32
C PRO A 95 1.54 13.78 -3.40
N TRP A 96 2.67 14.43 -3.65
CA TRP A 96 3.99 13.80 -3.68
C TRP A 96 4.46 13.35 -2.30
N VAL A 97 4.17 14.14 -1.26
CA VAL A 97 4.44 13.73 0.12
C VAL A 97 3.59 12.51 0.48
N MET A 98 2.32 12.47 0.09
CA MET A 98 1.46 11.30 0.33
C MET A 98 1.96 10.04 -0.41
N PHE A 99 2.42 10.19 -1.65
CA PHE A 99 3.08 9.12 -2.41
C PHE A 99 4.33 8.61 -1.68
N ALA A 100 5.24 9.52 -1.33
CA ALA A 100 6.51 9.17 -0.68
C ALA A 100 6.31 8.54 0.69
N LEU A 101 5.37 9.06 1.48
CA LEU A 101 5.01 8.55 2.79
C LEU A 101 4.45 7.14 2.70
N THR A 102 3.48 6.90 1.82
CA THR A 102 2.88 5.57 1.67
C THR A 102 3.88 4.56 1.09
N GLY A 103 4.74 5.02 0.17
CA GLY A 103 5.86 4.24 -0.35
C GLY A 103 6.88 3.88 0.71
N ALA A 104 7.27 4.82 1.57
CA ALA A 104 8.19 4.54 2.67
C ALA A 104 7.61 3.52 3.65
N LEU A 105 6.33 3.66 4.04
CA LEU A 105 5.66 2.72 4.94
C LEU A 105 5.64 1.31 4.35
N THR A 106 5.29 1.16 3.07
CA THR A 106 5.26 -0.14 2.41
C THR A 106 6.66 -0.72 2.17
N ALA A 107 7.64 0.13 1.88
CA ALA A 107 9.02 -0.28 1.67
C ALA A 107 9.68 -0.88 2.92
N ILE A 108 9.29 -0.42 4.11
CA ILE A 108 9.80 -0.97 5.39
C ILE A 108 8.99 -2.17 5.90
N GLY A 109 7.98 -2.64 5.15
CA GLY A 109 7.24 -3.86 5.49
C GLY A 109 5.76 -3.68 5.79
N ALA A 110 5.19 -2.48 5.69
CA ALA A 110 3.74 -2.34 5.81
C ALA A 110 3.02 -3.06 4.68
N VAL A 111 1.95 -3.80 5.01
CA VAL A 111 1.07 -4.38 3.99
C VAL A 111 0.41 -3.23 3.20
N SER A 112 0.52 -3.23 1.87
CA SER A 112 0.05 -2.12 1.02
C SER A 112 -1.40 -1.68 1.30
N PRO A 113 -2.40 -2.58 1.45
CA PRO A 113 -3.75 -2.18 1.82
C PRO A 113 -3.84 -1.52 3.19
N ALA A 114 -3.04 -1.95 4.17
CA ALA A 114 -3.01 -1.35 5.50
C ALA A 114 -2.41 0.06 5.49
N ALA A 115 -1.31 0.25 4.76
CA ALA A 115 -0.71 1.58 4.58
C ALA A 115 -1.69 2.55 3.90
N VAL A 116 -2.36 2.10 2.84
CA VAL A 116 -3.39 2.90 2.15
C VAL A 116 -4.55 3.23 3.09
N ALA A 117 -5.03 2.28 3.90
CA ALA A 117 -6.12 2.52 4.84
C ALA A 117 -5.80 3.59 5.91
N ILE A 118 -4.53 3.72 6.28
CA ILE A 118 -4.06 4.75 7.23
C ILE A 118 -3.92 6.11 6.53
N VAL A 119 -3.24 6.15 5.38
CA VAL A 119 -2.87 7.41 4.73
C VAL A 119 -4.02 8.02 3.93
N ALA A 120 -4.89 7.21 3.31
CA ALA A 120 -5.93 7.69 2.41
C ALA A 120 -6.94 8.67 3.07
N PRO A 121 -7.49 8.42 4.27
CA PRO A 121 -8.40 9.37 4.91
C PRO A 121 -7.76 10.74 5.18
N ILE A 122 -6.48 10.74 5.57
CA ILE A 122 -5.70 11.96 5.80
C ILE A 122 -5.50 12.69 4.48
N ALA A 123 -5.01 11.99 3.46
CA ALA A 123 -4.78 12.54 2.13
C ALA A 123 -6.07 13.16 1.55
N LEU A 124 -7.21 12.47 1.63
CA LEU A 124 -8.51 12.97 1.16
C LEU A 124 -8.99 14.19 1.96
N SER A 125 -8.72 14.26 3.26
CA SER A 125 -9.02 15.44 4.08
C SER A 125 -8.20 16.66 3.62
N PHE A 126 -6.91 16.46 3.29
CA PHE A 126 -6.08 17.49 2.65
C PHE A 126 -6.62 17.88 1.28
N ALA A 127 -7.10 16.92 0.50
CA ALA A 127 -7.67 17.21 -0.81
C ALA A 127 -8.90 18.12 -0.70
N ALA A 128 -9.79 17.85 0.25
CA ALA A 128 -10.94 18.70 0.53
C ALA A 128 -10.52 20.10 1.02
N ARG A 129 -9.56 20.18 1.95
CA ARG A 129 -9.11 21.45 2.54
C ARG A 129 -8.44 22.39 1.53
N TYR A 130 -7.59 21.84 0.65
CA TYR A 130 -6.79 22.63 -0.29
C TYR A 130 -7.34 22.63 -1.73
N GLY A 131 -8.54 22.09 -1.94
CA GLY A 131 -9.19 22.02 -3.25
C GLY A 131 -8.39 21.21 -4.28
N ILE A 132 -7.75 20.13 -3.85
CA ILE A 132 -7.06 19.16 -4.72
C ILE A 132 -8.07 18.12 -5.17
N SER A 133 -7.94 17.62 -6.40
CA SER A 133 -8.75 16.50 -6.90
C SER A 133 -8.63 15.28 -5.96
N PRO A 134 -9.74 14.73 -5.42
CA PRO A 134 -9.71 13.51 -4.62
C PRO A 134 -9.15 12.30 -5.39
N LEU A 135 -9.39 12.25 -6.71
CA LEU A 135 -8.85 11.21 -7.58
C LEU A 135 -7.33 11.29 -7.66
N LEU A 136 -6.77 12.49 -7.86
CA LEU A 136 -5.32 12.71 -7.83
C LEU A 136 -4.75 12.20 -6.51
N MET A 137 -5.34 12.66 -5.41
CA MET A 137 -4.83 12.36 -4.09
C MET A 137 -4.87 10.86 -3.76
N GLY A 138 -5.99 10.21 -4.02
CA GLY A 138 -6.14 8.77 -3.80
C GLY A 138 -5.18 7.95 -4.66
N ALA A 139 -5.05 8.30 -5.95
CA ALA A 139 -4.12 7.62 -6.85
C ALA A 139 -2.66 7.78 -6.42
N MET A 140 -2.26 8.95 -5.90
CA MET A 140 -0.90 9.16 -5.38
C MET A 140 -0.60 8.29 -4.16
N VAL A 141 -1.57 8.12 -3.26
CA VAL A 141 -1.44 7.20 -2.10
C VAL A 141 -1.29 5.76 -2.56
N VAL A 142 -2.15 5.29 -3.47
CA VAL A 142 -2.14 3.91 -3.98
C VAL A 142 -0.84 3.61 -4.74
N HIS A 143 -0.42 4.49 -5.65
CA HIS A 143 0.83 4.30 -6.37
C HIS A 143 2.06 4.45 -5.47
N GLY A 144 1.98 5.28 -4.43
CA GLY A 144 3.00 5.30 -3.38
C GLY A 144 3.14 3.93 -2.71
N ALA A 145 2.03 3.34 -2.27
CA ALA A 145 2.00 2.01 -1.66
C ALA A 145 2.58 0.90 -2.58
N GLN A 146 2.36 1.01 -3.90
CA GLN A 146 2.92 0.06 -4.87
C GLN A 146 4.39 0.32 -5.17
N ALA A 147 4.82 1.58 -5.17
CA ALA A 147 6.20 1.97 -5.40
C ALA A 147 7.15 1.40 -4.34
N GLY A 148 6.72 1.39 -3.07
CA GLY A 148 7.49 0.80 -1.98
C GLY A 148 7.36 -0.73 -1.87
N GLY A 149 6.31 -1.31 -2.44
CA GLY A 149 5.89 -2.69 -2.17
C GLY A 149 6.85 -3.79 -2.59
N PHE A 150 7.88 -3.49 -3.41
CA PHE A 150 8.91 -4.44 -3.85
C PHE A 150 10.30 -4.16 -3.28
N SER A 151 10.42 -3.30 -2.25
CA SER A 151 11.67 -3.15 -1.49
C SER A 151 12.15 -4.53 -0.97
N PRO A 152 13.47 -4.79 -0.88
CA PRO A 152 14.00 -6.09 -0.43
C PRO A 152 13.44 -6.57 0.92
N ILE A 153 13.14 -5.64 1.83
CA ILE A 153 12.61 -5.94 3.16
C ILE A 153 11.07 -5.86 3.24
N SER A 154 10.40 -5.55 2.13
CA SER A 154 8.94 -5.50 2.07
C SER A 154 8.33 -6.89 1.88
N ILE A 155 7.02 -7.00 2.09
CA ILE A 155 6.29 -8.27 1.95
C ILE A 155 6.38 -8.82 0.52
N TYR A 156 6.09 -8.03 -0.52
CA TYR A 156 6.17 -8.56 -1.89
C TYR A 156 7.62 -8.76 -2.34
N GLY A 157 8.53 -7.86 -1.95
CA GLY A 157 9.96 -8.00 -2.26
C GLY A 157 10.55 -9.28 -1.68
N SER A 158 10.39 -9.52 -0.38
CA SER A 158 10.85 -10.76 0.27
C SER A 158 10.28 -12.02 -0.39
N ILE A 159 8.98 -12.03 -0.71
CA ILE A 159 8.35 -13.17 -1.39
C ILE A 159 8.96 -13.41 -2.77
N VAL A 160 9.05 -12.38 -3.60
CA VAL A 160 9.56 -12.53 -4.97
C VAL A 160 11.05 -12.89 -4.96
N ASN A 161 11.86 -12.18 -4.18
CA ASN A 161 13.30 -12.41 -4.11
C ASN A 161 13.62 -13.80 -3.56
N GLY A 162 12.90 -14.24 -2.51
CA GLY A 162 13.06 -15.58 -1.94
C GLY A 162 12.72 -16.69 -2.94
N ILE A 163 11.68 -16.51 -3.77
CA ILE A 163 11.34 -17.47 -4.83
C ILE A 163 12.42 -17.48 -5.93
N VAL A 164 12.85 -16.30 -6.38
CA VAL A 164 13.89 -16.16 -7.43
C VAL A 164 15.19 -16.83 -7.00
N GLU A 165 15.64 -16.59 -5.77
CA GLU A 165 16.84 -17.20 -5.21
C GLU A 165 16.71 -18.71 -5.10
N ARG A 166 15.60 -19.19 -4.52
CA ARG A 166 15.32 -20.62 -4.34
C ARG A 166 15.31 -21.39 -5.66
N GLU A 167 14.66 -20.84 -6.68
CA GLU A 167 14.56 -21.45 -8.01
C GLU A 167 15.79 -21.20 -8.88
N LYS A 168 16.83 -20.54 -8.33
CA LYS A 168 18.10 -20.21 -9.01
C LYS A 168 17.90 -19.43 -10.30
N LEU A 169 16.89 -18.56 -10.31
CA LEU A 169 16.60 -17.69 -11.44
C LEU A 169 17.50 -16.45 -11.37
N PRO A 170 17.94 -15.89 -12.52
CA PRO A 170 18.65 -14.63 -12.52
C PRO A 170 17.71 -13.50 -12.06
N GLY A 171 18.10 -12.78 -11.02
CA GLY A 171 17.36 -11.63 -10.53
C GLY A 171 18.23 -10.68 -9.71
N ASP A 172 17.83 -9.43 -9.68
CA ASP A 172 18.44 -8.38 -8.88
C ASP A 172 17.32 -7.65 -8.14
N GLU A 173 17.32 -7.78 -6.81
CA GLU A 173 16.29 -7.22 -5.94
C GLU A 173 16.24 -5.69 -5.98
N VAL A 174 17.38 -5.04 -6.20
CA VAL A 174 17.48 -3.59 -6.31
C VAL A 174 16.91 -3.15 -7.65
N VAL A 175 17.22 -3.86 -8.74
CA VAL A 175 16.63 -3.59 -10.06
C VAL A 175 15.11 -3.77 -10.03
N LEU A 176 14.61 -4.85 -9.39
CA LEU A 176 13.17 -5.06 -9.23
C LEU A 176 12.52 -3.90 -8.47
N PHE A 177 13.08 -3.53 -7.32
CA PHE A 177 12.58 -2.44 -6.51
C PHE A 177 12.58 -1.11 -7.26
N LEU A 178 13.73 -0.73 -7.85
CA LEU A 178 13.87 0.54 -8.57
C LEU A 178 13.02 0.59 -9.83
N SER A 179 12.81 -0.54 -10.52
CA SER A 179 11.92 -0.61 -11.68
C SER A 179 10.46 -0.40 -11.28
N SER A 180 10.01 -1.03 -10.19
CA SER A 180 8.65 -0.81 -9.65
C SER A 180 8.47 0.64 -9.18
N LEU A 181 9.45 1.17 -8.46
CA LEU A 181 9.46 2.56 -8.00
C LEU A 181 9.38 3.52 -9.19
N ALA A 182 10.20 3.32 -10.22
CA ALA A 182 10.21 4.13 -11.43
C ALA A 182 8.88 4.04 -12.18
N ALA A 183 8.33 2.84 -12.37
CA ALA A 183 7.03 2.66 -13.04
C ALA A 183 5.90 3.39 -12.28
N ASN A 184 5.83 3.23 -10.96
CA ASN A 184 4.82 3.91 -10.16
C ASN A 184 5.04 5.43 -10.10
N LEU A 185 6.30 5.90 -10.11
CA LEU A 185 6.63 7.32 -10.17
C LEU A 185 6.20 7.94 -11.51
N VAL A 186 6.39 7.22 -12.62
CA VAL A 186 5.92 7.64 -13.95
C VAL A 186 4.40 7.74 -13.96
N ILE A 187 3.69 6.71 -13.48
CA ILE A 187 2.22 6.73 -13.42
C ILE A 187 1.74 7.86 -12.51
N ALA A 188 2.35 8.05 -11.34
CA ALA A 188 2.07 9.16 -10.43
C ALA A 188 2.26 10.52 -11.13
N GLY A 189 3.32 10.69 -11.91
CA GLY A 189 3.56 11.89 -12.72
C GLY A 189 2.49 12.14 -13.77
N VAL A 190 2.07 11.09 -14.50
CA VAL A 190 0.98 11.16 -15.47
C VAL A 190 -0.33 11.56 -14.80
N VAL A 191 -0.69 10.90 -13.70
CA VAL A 191 -1.88 11.21 -12.91
C VAL A 191 -1.84 12.64 -12.39
N PHE A 192 -0.68 13.10 -11.89
CA PHE A 192 -0.46 14.47 -11.44
C PHE A 192 -0.73 15.49 -12.54
N ILE A 193 -0.23 15.26 -13.75
CA ILE A 193 -0.46 16.15 -14.88
C ILE A 193 -1.93 16.14 -15.30
N VAL A 194 -2.50 14.95 -15.54
CA VAL A 194 -3.87 14.77 -16.05
C VAL A 194 -4.92 15.30 -15.08
N CYS A 195 -4.73 15.09 -13.77
CA CYS A 195 -5.67 15.52 -12.75
C CYS A 195 -5.45 16.97 -12.27
N GLY A 196 -4.65 17.76 -12.99
CA GLY A 196 -4.52 19.21 -12.77
C GLY A 196 -3.48 19.64 -11.73
N GLY A 197 -2.52 18.78 -11.38
CA GLY A 197 -1.42 19.09 -10.46
C GLY A 197 -0.55 20.26 -10.92
N LEU A 198 -0.42 20.48 -12.24
CA LEU A 198 0.27 21.67 -12.78
C LEU A 198 -0.42 22.99 -12.37
N LYS A 199 -1.75 23.00 -12.24
CA LYS A 199 -2.51 24.16 -11.76
C LYS A 199 -2.28 24.41 -10.27
N LEU A 200 -2.01 23.36 -9.49
CA LEU A 200 -1.64 23.50 -8.07
C LEU A 200 -0.27 24.18 -7.94
N TRP A 201 0.65 23.91 -8.88
CA TRP A 201 1.98 24.50 -8.85
C TRP A 201 1.96 25.99 -9.18
N ALA A 202 1.07 26.41 -10.08
CA ALA A 202 0.84 27.81 -10.40
C ALA A 202 0.19 28.62 -9.26
N ARG A 203 -0.50 27.97 -8.31
CA ARG A 203 -1.18 28.63 -7.17
C ARG A 203 -0.23 29.08 -6.04
N GLY A 204 1.05 28.70 -6.06
CA GLY A 204 2.03 29.13 -5.05
C GLY A 204 1.80 28.54 -3.65
N ALA A 205 2.53 29.06 -2.66
CA ALA A 205 2.32 28.71 -1.26
C ALA A 205 1.07 29.41 -0.71
N VAL A 206 0.17 28.67 -0.07
CA VAL A 206 -0.98 29.24 0.64
C VAL A 206 -0.55 29.44 2.09
N ASP A 207 -0.71 30.67 2.60
CA ASP A 207 -0.36 30.99 3.98
C ASP A 207 -1.28 30.23 4.94
N GLU A 208 -0.71 29.54 5.94
CA GLU A 208 -1.45 28.62 6.82
C GLU A 208 -2.56 29.33 7.63
N GLY A 209 -2.50 30.66 7.75
CA GLY A 209 -3.46 31.50 8.48
C GLY A 209 -4.83 31.67 7.81
N ASP A 210 -4.93 31.56 6.48
CA ASP A 210 -6.20 31.81 5.76
C ASP A 210 -7.17 30.62 5.85
N GLY A 211 -6.64 29.40 5.99
CA GLY A 211 -7.45 28.19 6.06
C GLY A 211 -8.23 28.03 7.36
N ASP A 212 -7.68 28.54 8.47
CA ASP A 212 -8.32 28.50 9.80
C ASP A 212 -9.41 29.58 9.90
N MET A 213 -9.17 30.76 9.33
CA MET A 213 -10.16 31.85 9.22
C MET A 213 -11.35 31.47 8.32
N ALA A 214 -11.12 30.79 7.20
CA ALA A 214 -12.19 30.33 6.31
C ALA A 214 -13.02 29.17 6.90
N ALA A 215 -12.39 28.26 7.65
CA ALA A 215 -13.09 27.17 8.36
C ALA A 215 -13.88 27.71 9.56
N GLY A 216 -13.31 28.64 10.33
CA GLY A 216 -13.99 29.33 11.43
C GLY A 216 -15.18 30.16 10.95
N SER A 217 -15.05 30.86 9.82
CA SER A 217 -16.14 31.63 9.21
C SER A 217 -17.31 30.74 8.75
N ARG A 218 -17.04 29.56 8.18
CA ARG A 218 -18.10 28.60 7.78
C ARG A 218 -18.77 27.94 8.98
N ALA A 219 -18.04 27.65 10.06
CA ALA A 219 -18.62 27.12 11.28
C ALA A 219 -19.46 28.18 12.03
N ALA A 220 -19.00 29.43 12.05
CA ALA A 220 -19.74 30.55 12.64
C ALA A 220 -21.01 30.90 11.84
N GLY A 221 -20.99 30.79 10.50
CA GLY A 221 -22.17 30.98 9.66
C GLY A 221 -23.23 29.89 9.78
N ALA A 222 -22.85 28.68 10.22
CA ALA A 222 -23.77 27.57 10.47
C ALA A 222 -24.43 27.62 11.85
N MET A 223 -23.80 28.27 12.84
CA MET A 223 -24.36 28.50 14.17
C MET A 223 -25.13 29.83 14.25
N GLY A 224 -26.01 30.06 13.26
CA GLY A 224 -26.93 31.19 13.26
C GLY A 224 -27.65 31.30 14.61
N VAL A 225 -27.43 32.43 15.27
CA VAL A 225 -28.01 32.84 16.55
C VAL A 225 -29.53 32.60 16.52
N PRO A 226 -30.12 31.82 17.44
CA PRO A 226 -31.57 31.71 17.51
C PRO A 226 -32.16 33.10 17.81
N PRO A 227 -33.25 33.50 17.14
CA PRO A 227 -33.81 34.82 17.33
C PRO A 227 -34.24 34.99 18.79
N ALA A 228 -33.69 36.02 19.43
CA ALA A 228 -34.08 36.44 20.76
C ALA A 228 -35.45 37.13 20.68
N GLY A 229 -36.48 36.43 21.16
CA GLY A 229 -37.67 37.00 21.80
C GLY A 229 -38.85 37.41 20.90
N ALA A 230 -40.03 36.88 21.26
CA ALA A 230 -41.22 37.65 21.66
C ALA A 230 -42.20 36.72 22.37
#